data_AF-A0A538S952-F1
#
_entry.id   AF-A0A538S952-F1
#
_cell.length_a   1.000
_cell.length_b   1.000
_cell.length_c   1.000
_cell.angle_alpha   90.00
_cell.angle_beta   90.00
_cell.angle_gamma   90.00
#
_symmetry.space_group_name_H-M   'P 1'
#
loop_
_entity.id
_entity.type
_entity.pdbx_description
1 polymer ?
#
loop_
_entity_poly.entity_id
_entity_poly.type
_entity_poly.pdbx_seq_one_letter_code
_entity_poly.pdbx_strand_id
1 'polypeptide(L)'
;MKPGFDPAAVSEVQRLTLAGQADRVVEFLAGFEPRDAEQRFEYECALGWALQTQGDYRSAVGHMLRALRATARRQDLRVRARHQLAWTFMRSGDFARAERQLRRALDEVHATGVGTWLEPGLLNTLASIHRRRGMLGLAVQTYEQALALPRIGPEARYYGIGVSNLALALMRGGDLERAQNLLNNLLPSLAESVPPGYTAYVHLSRARLALLQSDPDGCEAALEEARRAASPSDYQIGVRLSVQGAELELSRGHAARARTLLEGLLPELLHKAALNDLAPEAARLLAMALFELHRHEEALEKARLAAGLGRHADVLEWAAGLRVAGQCLAALGRRDEALAALEEARSVLRGTEFVPEQTCLDQTMKALGLGTGAPAARTPGGAGARGSGERGGVLARLRLRDGRTFVTHDVALIARVRGAASDRLPALIVGETGTGKELVAHLIHELSDRADSAFVVVDCATLPEGLAEAELFGAARGAFSGAVADRAGLIAAADGGTLFLDELPELSLALQAKLLRLLQEGSYRRVGENQLRSIDARIVAATNRDPEGLMASGTLKPDLFYRLDGHRLVL
;
A
#
# COMPACT_ATOMS: atom_id res chain seq x y z
N MET A 1 28.37 32.12 1.90
CA MET A 1 28.42 30.71 2.33
C MET A 1 27.20 30.46 3.18
N LYS A 2 26.40 29.42 2.92
CA LYS A 2 25.18 29.16 3.68
C LYS A 2 25.51 28.70 5.12
N PRO A 3 24.67 29.03 6.12
CA PRO A 3 24.81 28.49 7.47
C PRO A 3 24.64 26.96 7.49
N GLY A 4 25.28 26.30 8.45
CA GLY A 4 25.06 24.88 8.74
C GLY A 4 23.69 24.63 9.36
N PHE A 5 23.15 23.42 9.24
CA PHE A 5 21.84 23.08 9.78
C PHE A 5 21.96 22.70 11.25
N ASP A 6 21.68 23.64 12.14
CA ASP A 6 21.93 23.54 13.59
C ASP A 6 20.66 23.17 14.40
N PRO A 7 20.77 22.92 15.72
CA PRO A 7 19.61 22.56 16.55
C PRO A 7 18.49 23.62 16.60
N ALA A 8 18.83 24.90 16.43
CA ALA A 8 17.83 25.97 16.37
C ALA A 8 17.02 25.87 15.07
N ALA A 9 17.68 25.59 13.94
CA ALA A 9 17.02 25.32 12.67
C ALA A 9 16.12 24.07 12.73
N VAL A 10 16.56 23.00 13.41
CA VAL A 10 15.72 21.81 13.66
C VAL A 10 14.47 22.17 14.46
N SER A 11 14.61 22.99 15.50
CA SER A 11 13.48 23.42 16.34
C SER A 11 12.46 24.25 15.55
N GLU A 12 12.94 25.14 14.68
CA GLU A 12 12.08 25.94 13.81
C GLU A 12 11.34 25.08 12.77
N VAL A 13 12.03 24.10 12.16
CA VAL A 13 11.40 23.11 11.28
C VAL A 13 10.30 22.34 12.01
N GLN A 14 10.54 21.90 13.25
CA GLN A 14 9.53 21.21 14.04
C GLN A 14 8.31 22.10 14.32
N ARG A 15 8.53 23.37 14.68
CA ARG A 15 7.46 24.34 14.91
C ARG A 15 6.60 24.56 13.65
N LEU A 16 7.24 24.79 12.51
CA LEU A 16 6.55 24.96 11.22
C LEU A 16 5.79 23.68 10.81
N THR A 17 6.37 22.50 11.07
CA THR A 17 5.74 21.20 10.77
C THR A 17 4.49 20.98 11.63
N LEU A 18 4.56 21.25 12.94
CA LEU A 18 3.40 21.14 13.84
C LEU A 18 2.27 22.08 13.44
N ALA A 19 2.62 23.28 12.96
CA ALA A 19 1.66 24.25 12.41
C ALA A 19 1.16 23.91 11.00
N GLY A 20 1.60 22.80 10.39
CA GLY A 20 1.20 22.38 9.05
C GLY A 20 1.72 23.28 7.92
N GLN A 21 2.81 24.01 8.12
CA GLN A 21 3.37 25.00 7.18
C GLN A 21 4.49 24.40 6.32
N ALA A 22 4.18 23.38 5.51
CA ALA A 22 5.18 22.64 4.72
C ALA A 22 5.95 23.51 3.73
N ASP A 23 5.29 24.44 3.04
CA ASP A 23 5.93 25.37 2.09
C ASP A 23 7.02 26.20 2.79
N ARG A 24 6.71 26.72 3.97
CA ARG A 24 7.65 27.49 4.78
C ARG A 24 8.83 26.64 5.26
N VAL A 25 8.63 25.34 5.49
CA VAL A 25 9.74 24.42 5.81
C VAL A 25 10.69 24.31 4.62
N VAL A 26 10.15 24.12 3.41
CA VAL A 26 10.98 24.03 2.18
C VAL A 26 11.75 25.34 1.94
N GLU A 27 11.06 26.48 2.04
CA GLU A 27 11.68 27.81 1.89
C GLU A 27 12.77 28.06 2.95
N PHE A 28 12.49 27.74 4.22
CA PHE A 28 13.45 27.89 5.31
C PHE A 28 14.69 27.04 5.08
N LEU A 29 14.52 25.78 4.68
CA LEU A 29 15.61 24.85 4.41
C LEU A 29 16.45 25.23 3.18
N ALA A 30 15.91 25.98 2.22
CA ALA A 30 16.67 26.46 1.07
C ALA A 30 17.85 27.35 1.50
N GLY A 31 17.79 27.98 2.68
CA GLY A 31 18.85 28.81 3.23
C GLY A 31 20.05 28.06 3.81
N PHE A 32 19.97 26.75 4.04
CA PHE A 32 20.99 25.98 4.78
C PHE A 32 21.83 25.06 3.89
N GLU A 33 23.04 24.75 4.34
CA GLU A 33 23.93 23.78 3.71
C GLU A 33 24.52 22.82 4.78
N PRO A 34 24.12 21.54 4.78
CA PRO A 34 24.58 20.58 5.78
C PRO A 34 26.09 20.33 5.70
N ARG A 35 26.79 20.38 6.85
CA ARG A 35 28.25 20.30 6.91
C ARG A 35 28.80 18.92 7.29
N ASP A 36 27.96 18.07 7.86
CA ASP A 36 28.31 16.73 8.29
C ASP A 36 27.15 15.74 8.02
N ALA A 37 27.38 14.46 8.30
CA ALA A 37 26.42 13.39 8.05
C ALA A 37 25.13 13.52 8.89
N GLU A 38 25.21 14.07 10.09
CA GLU A 38 24.09 14.22 11.01
C GLU A 38 23.21 15.41 10.60
N GLN A 39 23.83 16.55 10.31
CA GLN A 39 23.14 17.69 9.70
C GLN A 39 22.51 17.29 8.36
N ARG A 40 23.21 16.49 7.54
CA ARG A 40 22.67 16.04 6.25
C ARG A 40 21.47 15.13 6.45
N PHE A 41 21.53 14.23 7.42
CA PHE A 41 20.41 13.37 7.78
C PHE A 41 19.19 14.18 8.21
N GLU A 42 19.33 15.10 9.16
CA GLU A 42 18.21 15.90 9.67
C GLU A 42 17.64 16.82 8.58
N TYR A 43 18.49 17.42 7.75
CA TYR A 43 18.10 18.25 6.61
C TYR A 43 17.28 17.48 5.57
N GLU A 44 17.77 16.31 5.15
CA GLU A 44 17.10 15.48 4.15
C GLU A 44 15.78 14.91 4.71
N CYS A 45 15.75 14.53 5.98
CA CYS A 45 14.49 14.14 6.63
C CYS A 45 13.51 15.32 6.64
N ALA A 46 13.91 16.51 7.09
CA ALA A 46 13.05 17.67 7.15
C ALA A 46 12.43 18.03 5.78
N LEU A 47 13.24 18.07 4.72
CA LEU A 47 12.74 18.29 3.35
C LEU A 47 11.81 17.16 2.90
N GLY A 48 12.17 15.90 3.15
CA GLY A 48 11.35 14.76 2.79
C GLY A 48 9.98 14.79 3.47
N TRP A 49 9.91 15.18 4.75
CA TRP A 49 8.64 15.37 5.48
C TRP A 49 7.80 16.51 4.92
N ALA A 50 8.42 17.63 4.55
CA ALA A 50 7.71 18.76 3.96
C ALA A 50 7.12 18.41 2.58
N LEU A 51 7.91 17.79 1.70
CA LEU A 51 7.46 17.35 0.38
C LEU A 51 6.37 16.27 0.48
N GLN A 52 6.51 15.33 1.42
CA GLN A 52 5.47 14.35 1.71
C GLN A 52 4.18 15.00 2.17
N THR A 53 4.26 16.11 2.92
CA THR A 53 3.08 16.88 3.36
C THR A 53 2.36 17.56 2.21
N GLN A 54 3.10 17.96 1.18
CA GLN A 54 2.59 18.52 -0.09
C GLN A 54 2.12 17.44 -1.09
N GLY A 55 2.32 16.16 -0.79
CA GLY A 55 1.92 15.04 -1.67
C GLY A 55 2.97 14.63 -2.70
N ASP A 56 4.15 15.26 -2.71
CA ASP A 56 5.27 14.83 -3.56
C ASP A 56 6.03 13.67 -2.92
N TYR A 57 5.39 12.50 -2.90
CA TYR A 57 5.99 11.28 -2.35
C TYR A 57 7.24 10.84 -3.13
N ARG A 58 7.32 11.12 -4.44
CA ARG A 58 8.47 10.74 -5.27
C ARG A 58 9.72 11.48 -4.83
N SER A 59 9.63 12.81 -4.70
CA SER A 59 10.74 13.62 -4.22
C SER A 59 11.05 13.32 -2.76
N ALA A 60 10.02 13.13 -1.92
CA ALA A 60 10.19 12.75 -0.52
C ALA A 60 11.00 11.45 -0.36
N VAL A 61 10.67 10.39 -1.12
CA VAL A 61 11.46 9.14 -1.15
C VAL A 61 12.90 9.42 -1.59
N GLY A 62 13.10 10.28 -2.59
CA GLY A 62 14.44 10.69 -3.01
C GLY A 62 15.27 11.32 -1.88
N HIS A 63 14.66 12.20 -1.08
CA HIS A 63 15.29 12.79 0.11
C HIS A 63 15.56 11.73 1.19
N MET A 64 14.61 10.85 1.50
CA MET A 64 14.80 9.77 2.48
C MET A 64 15.91 8.79 2.09
N LEU A 65 16.06 8.48 0.80
CA LEU A 65 17.17 7.67 0.29
C LEU A 65 18.52 8.40 0.42
N ARG A 66 18.57 9.72 0.25
CA ARG A 66 19.78 10.51 0.51
C ARG A 66 20.13 10.52 2.00
N ALA A 67 19.15 10.66 2.89
CA ALA A 67 19.34 10.55 4.34
C ALA A 67 19.91 9.16 4.72
N LEU A 68 19.39 8.09 4.12
CA LEU A 68 19.88 6.72 4.34
C LEU A 68 21.31 6.53 3.84
N ARG A 69 21.67 7.11 2.68
CA ARG A 69 23.04 7.04 2.14
C ARG A 69 24.03 7.84 2.99
N ALA A 70 23.64 9.03 3.45
CA ALA A 70 24.48 9.88 4.30
C ALA A 70 24.82 9.20 5.64
N THR A 71 23.95 8.31 6.12
CA THR A 71 24.10 7.61 7.39
C THR A 71 24.68 6.19 7.26
N ALA A 72 25.20 5.80 6.09
CA ALA A 72 25.67 4.44 5.82
C ALA A 72 26.69 3.91 6.85
N ARG A 73 27.52 4.79 7.43
CA ARG A 73 28.54 4.48 8.45
C ARG A 73 28.11 4.78 9.90
N ARG A 74 26.94 5.38 10.11
CA ARG A 74 26.36 5.74 11.42
C ARG A 74 25.12 4.88 11.68
N GLN A 75 25.32 3.72 12.28
CA GLN A 75 24.25 2.71 12.46
C GLN A 75 23.02 3.28 13.19
N ASP A 76 23.24 4.08 14.23
CA ASP A 76 22.21 4.79 14.99
C ASP A 76 21.31 5.66 14.10
N LEU A 77 21.91 6.44 13.20
CA LEU A 77 21.18 7.29 12.26
C LEU A 77 20.59 6.49 11.09
N ARG A 78 21.21 5.37 10.71
CA ARG A 78 20.73 4.49 9.64
C ARG A 78 19.42 3.80 10.00
N VAL A 79 19.28 3.33 11.24
CA VAL A 79 18.02 2.78 11.76
C VAL A 79 16.92 3.86 11.74
N ARG A 80 17.23 5.09 12.18
CA ARG A 80 16.30 6.23 12.06
C ARG A 80 15.92 6.50 10.60
N ALA A 81 16.88 6.53 9.68
CA ALA A 81 16.63 6.77 8.26
C ALA A 81 15.71 5.71 7.64
N ARG A 82 15.89 4.43 7.99
CA ARG A 82 14.99 3.35 7.56
C ARG A 82 13.58 3.55 8.10
N HIS A 83 13.43 3.97 9.35
CA HIS A 83 12.13 4.28 9.93
C HIS A 83 11.44 5.43 9.18
N GLN A 84 12.16 6.51 8.90
CA GLN A 84 11.63 7.65 8.14
C GLN A 84 11.20 7.26 6.72
N LEU A 85 12.05 6.48 6.02
CA LEU A 85 11.72 5.96 4.69
C LEU A 85 10.50 5.02 4.72
N ALA A 86 10.37 4.19 5.76
CA ALA A 86 9.20 3.35 5.94
C ALA A 86 7.91 4.15 6.12
N TRP A 87 7.96 5.25 6.88
CA TRP A 87 6.83 6.18 7.01
C TRP A 87 6.43 6.76 5.66
N THR A 88 7.39 7.20 4.84
CA THR A 88 7.10 7.74 3.51
C THR A 88 6.45 6.70 2.60
N PHE A 89 6.97 5.46 2.57
CA PHE A 89 6.34 4.37 1.80
C PHE A 89 4.94 4.02 2.32
N MET A 90 4.76 3.98 3.63
CA MET A 90 3.45 3.72 4.23
C MET A 90 2.43 4.77 3.80
N ARG A 91 2.81 6.06 3.78
CA ARG A 91 1.90 7.14 3.37
C ARG A 91 1.64 7.19 1.87
N SER A 92 2.56 6.67 1.05
CA SER A 92 2.33 6.51 -0.39
C SER A 92 1.59 5.21 -0.74
N GLY A 93 1.18 4.41 0.25
CA GLY A 93 0.49 3.13 0.06
C GLY A 93 1.39 1.94 -0.29
N ASP A 94 2.72 2.10 -0.30
CA ASP A 94 3.68 1.02 -0.57
C ASP A 94 4.03 0.27 0.73
N PHE A 95 3.02 -0.41 1.29
CA PHE A 95 3.16 -1.14 2.55
C PHE A 95 4.24 -2.22 2.49
N ALA A 96 4.46 -2.83 1.32
CA ALA A 96 5.47 -3.87 1.14
C ALA A 96 6.90 -3.30 1.28
N ARG A 97 7.20 -2.16 0.67
CA ARG A 97 8.50 -1.49 0.88
C ARG A 97 8.64 -0.95 2.29
N ALA A 98 7.57 -0.39 2.86
CA ALA A 98 7.58 0.08 4.24
C ALA A 98 7.93 -1.04 5.22
N GLU A 99 7.24 -2.18 5.13
CA GLU A 99 7.50 -3.36 5.96
C GLU A 99 8.93 -3.87 5.81
N ARG A 100 9.46 -3.95 4.59
CA ARG A 100 10.86 -4.35 4.36
C ARG A 100 11.87 -3.42 5.05
N GLN A 101 11.64 -2.11 5.04
CA GLN A 101 12.54 -1.18 5.71
C GLN A 101 12.47 -1.33 7.24
N LEU A 102 11.27 -1.55 7.80
CA LEU A 102 11.09 -1.78 9.23
C LEU A 102 11.74 -3.07 9.71
N ARG A 103 11.54 -4.18 8.98
CA ARG A 103 12.17 -5.47 9.30
C ARG A 103 13.70 -5.36 9.29
N ARG A 104 14.26 -4.76 8.23
CA ARG A 104 15.70 -4.47 8.16
C ARG A 104 16.19 -3.60 9.32
N ALA A 105 15.40 -2.62 9.75
CA ALA A 105 15.76 -1.77 10.89
C ALA A 105 15.74 -2.57 12.20
N LEU A 106 14.73 -3.41 12.41
CA LEU A 106 14.63 -4.30 13.58
C LEU A 106 15.77 -5.33 13.61
N ASP A 107 16.05 -6.01 12.50
CA ASP A 107 17.16 -6.97 12.38
C ASP A 107 18.50 -6.32 12.76
N GLU A 108 18.71 -5.08 12.33
CA GLU A 108 19.92 -4.31 12.65
C GLU A 108 19.99 -3.93 14.13
N VAL A 109 18.88 -3.50 14.73
CA VAL A 109 18.78 -3.22 16.17
C VAL A 109 19.06 -4.48 16.99
N HIS A 110 18.46 -5.62 16.63
CA HIS A 110 18.64 -6.89 17.35
C HIS A 110 20.04 -7.46 17.21
N ALA A 111 20.66 -7.33 16.02
CA ALA A 111 22.01 -7.84 15.78
C ALA A 111 23.10 -7.02 16.49
N THR A 112 22.89 -5.71 16.66
CA THR A 112 23.96 -4.80 17.12
C THR A 112 23.72 -4.20 18.51
N GLY A 113 22.48 -4.20 18.98
CA GLY A 113 22.06 -3.45 20.17
C GLY A 113 22.07 -1.92 19.97
N VAL A 114 22.44 -1.42 18.79
CA VAL A 114 22.44 0.01 18.46
C VAL A 114 21.03 0.42 18.04
N GLY A 115 20.50 1.49 18.62
CA GLY A 115 19.17 2.00 18.26
C GLY A 115 18.00 1.31 18.98
N THR A 116 18.25 0.53 20.03
CA THR A 116 17.20 -0.11 20.86
C THR A 116 16.14 0.86 21.38
N TRP A 117 16.48 2.14 21.53
CA TRP A 117 15.52 3.19 21.94
C TRP A 117 14.43 3.44 20.88
N LEU A 118 14.66 3.06 19.61
CA LEU A 118 13.73 3.24 18.50
C LEU A 118 12.92 1.97 18.20
N GLU A 119 13.33 0.81 18.73
CA GLU A 119 12.64 -0.47 18.56
C GLU A 119 11.13 -0.40 18.82
N PRO A 120 10.64 0.27 19.89
CA PRO A 120 9.21 0.40 20.14
C PRO A 120 8.49 1.18 19.03
N GLY A 121 9.15 2.23 18.50
CA GLY A 121 8.65 3.02 17.39
C GLY A 121 8.59 2.24 16.07
N LEU A 122 9.58 1.37 15.81
CA LEU A 122 9.62 0.49 14.65
C LEU A 122 8.49 -0.54 14.70
N LEU A 123 8.33 -1.23 15.83
CA LEU A 123 7.27 -2.22 16.05
C LEU A 123 5.88 -1.58 15.96
N ASN A 124 5.69 -0.40 16.58
CA ASN A 124 4.43 0.34 16.48
C ASN A 124 4.08 0.72 15.03
N THR A 125 5.06 1.14 14.22
CA THR A 125 4.82 1.42 12.80
C THR A 125 4.52 0.14 12.01
N LEU A 126 5.22 -0.95 12.28
CA LEU A 126 4.98 -2.25 11.63
C LEU A 126 3.57 -2.78 11.94
N ALA A 127 3.17 -2.72 13.20
CA ALA A 127 1.84 -3.09 13.66
C ALA A 127 0.74 -2.22 13.00
N SER A 128 1.01 -0.93 12.77
CA SER A 128 0.08 -0.03 12.05
C SER A 128 -0.12 -0.45 10.60
N ILE A 129 0.94 -0.91 9.92
CA ILE A 129 0.84 -1.49 8.56
C ILE A 129 -0.03 -2.74 8.59
N HIS A 130 0.22 -3.66 9.54
CA HIS A 130 -0.56 -4.88 9.67
C HIS A 130 -2.05 -4.58 9.92
N ARG A 131 -2.34 -3.63 10.81
CA ARG A 131 -3.71 -3.16 11.10
C ARG A 131 -4.41 -2.59 9.87
N ARG A 132 -3.73 -1.74 9.07
CA ARG A 132 -4.29 -1.14 7.85
C ARG A 132 -4.53 -2.16 6.72
N ARG A 133 -3.80 -3.28 6.75
CA ARG A 133 -3.95 -4.40 5.80
C ARG A 133 -4.99 -5.44 6.24
N GLY A 134 -5.58 -5.28 7.42
CA GLY A 134 -6.58 -6.23 7.96
C GLY A 134 -6.00 -7.47 8.63
N MET A 135 -4.70 -7.47 8.94
CA MET A 135 -4.01 -8.52 9.72
C MET A 135 -3.98 -8.13 11.20
N LEU A 136 -5.16 -8.06 11.83
CA LEU A 136 -5.34 -7.61 13.21
C LEU A 136 -4.67 -8.51 14.25
N GLY A 137 -4.71 -9.83 14.11
CA GLY A 137 -4.05 -10.74 15.06
C GLY A 137 -2.54 -10.47 15.14
N LEU A 138 -1.91 -10.34 13.97
CA LEU A 138 -0.50 -9.99 13.86
C LEU A 138 -0.22 -8.55 14.35
N ALA A 139 -1.11 -7.60 14.06
CA ALA A 139 -0.99 -6.23 14.54
C ALA A 139 -1.02 -6.16 16.08
N VAL A 140 -2.00 -6.82 16.70
CA VAL A 140 -2.16 -6.90 18.17
C VAL A 140 -0.91 -7.49 18.80
N GLN A 141 -0.44 -8.65 18.31
CA GLN A 141 0.79 -9.27 18.80
C GLN A 141 2.00 -8.33 18.71
N THR A 142 2.13 -7.61 17.59
CA THR A 142 3.26 -6.70 17.36
C THR A 142 3.19 -5.46 18.26
N TYR A 143 2.00 -4.91 18.53
CA TYR A 143 1.82 -3.83 19.50
C TYR A 143 2.14 -4.29 20.93
N GLU A 144 1.67 -5.47 21.33
CA GLU A 144 1.96 -6.04 22.64
C GLU A 144 3.46 -6.28 22.84
N GLN A 145 4.13 -6.79 21.80
CA GLN A 145 5.59 -6.91 21.81
C GLN A 145 6.26 -5.55 22.03
N ALA A 146 5.81 -4.50 21.35
CA ALA A 146 6.36 -3.15 21.51
C ALA A 146 6.18 -2.61 22.94
N LEU A 147 5.03 -2.88 23.54
CA LEU A 147 4.68 -2.43 24.90
C LEU A 147 5.36 -3.25 26.00
N ALA A 148 5.73 -4.50 25.73
CA ALA A 148 6.43 -5.38 26.66
C ALA A 148 7.93 -5.09 26.79
N LEU A 149 8.49 -4.19 25.98
CA LEU A 149 9.91 -3.87 26.00
C LEU A 149 10.32 -3.20 27.33
N PRO A 150 11.42 -3.60 27.99
CA PRO A 150 11.79 -3.17 29.35
C PRO A 150 11.99 -1.65 29.56
N ARG A 151 12.04 -0.87 28.49
CA ARG A 151 12.28 0.59 28.49
C ARG A 151 11.04 1.39 28.08
N ILE A 152 9.89 0.74 27.95
CA ILE A 152 8.63 1.33 27.53
C ILE A 152 7.68 1.29 28.73
N GLY A 153 7.62 2.41 29.46
CA GLY A 153 6.66 2.66 30.53
C GLY A 153 5.73 3.83 30.21
N PRO A 154 4.74 4.13 31.06
CA PRO A 154 3.74 5.19 30.82
C PRO A 154 4.31 6.58 30.51
N GLU A 155 5.50 6.89 31.04
CA GLU A 155 6.21 8.15 30.81
C GLU A 155 6.93 8.20 29.44
N ALA A 156 7.06 7.07 28.75
CA ALA A 156 7.75 7.00 27.47
C ALA A 156 6.88 7.56 26.34
N ARG A 157 7.48 8.40 25.49
CA ARG A 157 6.86 9.05 24.32
C ARG A 157 6.00 8.11 23.46
N TYR A 158 6.40 6.85 23.30
CA TYR A 158 5.70 5.90 22.42
C TYR A 158 4.64 5.05 23.14
N TYR A 159 4.58 5.05 24.47
CA TYR A 159 3.70 4.18 25.24
C TYR A 159 2.22 4.52 25.00
N GLY A 160 1.84 5.79 25.17
CA GLY A 160 0.47 6.24 24.93
C GLY A 160 -0.01 6.01 23.49
N ILE A 161 0.85 6.28 22.49
CA ILE A 161 0.51 5.98 21.08
C ILE A 161 0.35 4.47 20.85
N GLY A 162 1.25 3.66 21.41
CA GLY A 162 1.21 2.21 21.27
C GLY A 162 -0.08 1.62 21.83
N VAL A 163 -0.46 2.04 23.04
CA VAL A 163 -1.72 1.61 23.67
C VAL A 163 -2.94 2.08 22.87
N SER A 164 -2.97 3.34 22.43
CA SER A 164 -4.06 3.86 21.58
C SER A 164 -4.20 3.07 20.27
N ASN A 165 -3.08 2.78 19.60
CA ASN A 165 -3.10 2.01 18.35
C ASN A 165 -3.49 0.54 18.56
N LEU A 166 -3.08 -0.07 19.68
CA LEU A 166 -3.52 -1.40 20.10
C LEU A 166 -5.03 -1.41 20.35
N ALA A 167 -5.55 -0.43 21.09
CA ALA A 167 -6.97 -0.28 21.35
C ALA A 167 -7.76 -0.14 20.04
N LEU A 168 -7.27 0.65 19.07
CA LEU A 168 -7.88 0.76 17.74
C LEU A 168 -7.86 -0.56 16.97
N ALA A 169 -6.79 -1.36 17.07
CA ALA A 169 -6.73 -2.68 16.44
C ALA A 169 -7.77 -3.64 17.04
N LEU A 170 -7.91 -3.65 18.37
CA LEU A 170 -8.91 -4.44 19.10
C LEU A 170 -10.34 -4.01 18.75
N MET A 171 -10.61 -2.71 18.72
CA MET A 171 -11.91 -2.16 18.27
C MET A 171 -12.27 -2.62 16.86
N ARG A 172 -11.31 -2.57 15.93
CA ARG A 172 -11.52 -3.04 14.55
C ARG A 172 -11.73 -4.56 14.45
N GLY A 173 -11.28 -5.32 15.44
CA GLY A 173 -11.52 -6.77 15.57
C GLY A 173 -12.79 -7.12 16.33
N GLY A 174 -13.43 -6.15 16.99
CA GLY A 174 -14.64 -6.33 17.80
C GLY A 174 -14.40 -6.56 19.30
N ASP A 175 -13.15 -6.54 19.77
CA ASP A 175 -12.82 -6.72 21.19
C ASP A 175 -12.87 -5.39 21.95
N LEU A 176 -14.10 -4.88 22.15
CA LEU A 176 -14.34 -3.58 22.78
C LEU A 176 -14.00 -3.58 24.28
N GLU A 177 -14.20 -4.70 24.96
CA GLU A 177 -13.92 -4.83 26.39
C GLU A 177 -12.42 -4.70 26.67
N ARG A 178 -11.58 -5.41 25.91
CA ARG A 178 -10.13 -5.32 26.05
C ARG A 178 -9.62 -3.93 25.69
N ALA A 179 -10.17 -3.31 24.63
CA ALA A 179 -9.84 -1.94 24.27
C ALA A 179 -10.19 -0.95 25.40
N GLN A 180 -11.36 -1.09 26.02
CA GLN A 180 -11.78 -0.29 27.17
C GLN A 180 -10.82 -0.43 28.36
N ASN A 181 -10.50 -1.66 28.72
CA ASN A 181 -9.62 -1.96 29.85
C ASN A 181 -8.22 -1.36 29.65
N LEU A 182 -7.67 -1.46 28.44
CA LEU A 182 -6.38 -0.86 28.10
C LEU A 182 -6.38 0.67 28.26
N LEU A 183 -7.40 1.34 27.72
CA LEU A 183 -7.48 2.81 27.78
C LEU A 183 -7.74 3.32 29.21
N ASN A 184 -8.57 2.61 29.98
CA ASN A 184 -8.85 2.97 31.37
C ASN A 184 -7.63 2.79 32.27
N ASN A 185 -6.84 1.74 32.06
CA ASN A 185 -5.63 1.49 32.84
C ASN A 185 -4.49 2.47 32.48
N LEU A 186 -4.47 2.98 31.25
CA LEU A 186 -3.45 3.93 30.81
C LEU A 186 -3.62 5.30 31.47
N LEU A 187 -4.84 5.85 31.50
CA LEU A 187 -5.08 7.25 31.87
C LEU A 187 -4.50 7.65 33.25
N PRO A 188 -4.69 6.88 34.35
CA PRO A 188 -4.13 7.22 35.65
C PRO A 188 -2.60 7.21 35.68
N SER A 189 -1.98 6.51 34.73
CA SER A 189 -0.52 6.36 34.63
C SER A 189 0.14 7.38 33.71
N LEU A 190 -0.63 8.19 32.97
CA LEU A 190 -0.07 9.27 32.17
C LEU A 190 0.43 10.38 33.10
N ALA A 191 1.76 10.47 33.24
CA ALA A 191 2.40 11.52 34.01
C ALA A 191 2.16 12.90 33.37
N GLU A 192 2.19 13.96 34.18
CA GLU A 192 2.14 15.36 33.69
C GLU A 192 3.29 15.68 32.69
N SER A 193 4.37 14.90 32.73
CA SER A 193 5.52 15.01 31.82
C SER A 193 5.27 14.46 30.41
N VAL A 194 4.18 13.73 30.18
CA VAL A 194 3.81 13.22 28.85
C VAL A 194 3.36 14.40 27.99
N PRO A 195 3.89 14.58 26.76
CA PRO A 195 3.55 15.76 25.98
C PRO A 195 2.03 15.82 25.69
N PRO A 196 1.39 16.99 25.77
CA PRO A 196 -0.08 17.11 25.78
C PRO A 196 -0.79 16.43 24.59
N GLY A 197 -0.16 16.45 23.41
CA GLY A 197 -0.70 15.80 22.23
C GLY A 197 -0.89 14.28 22.36
N TYR A 198 -0.06 13.60 23.15
CA TYR A 198 -0.18 12.15 23.38
C TYR A 198 -1.42 11.81 24.22
N THR A 199 -1.69 12.60 25.24
CA THR A 199 -2.89 12.47 26.07
C THR A 199 -4.14 12.69 25.22
N ALA A 200 -4.13 13.68 24.32
CA ALA A 200 -5.23 13.89 23.39
C ALA A 200 -5.50 12.68 22.48
N TYR A 201 -4.47 11.97 21.99
CA TYR A 201 -4.65 10.74 21.20
C TYR A 201 -5.34 9.61 21.98
N VAL A 202 -5.09 9.50 23.28
CA VAL A 202 -5.77 8.51 24.14
C VAL A 202 -7.25 8.85 24.26
N HIS A 203 -7.59 10.11 24.49
CA HIS A 203 -8.97 10.57 24.55
C HIS A 203 -9.71 10.44 23.21
N LEU A 204 -9.05 10.70 22.08
CA LEU A 204 -9.59 10.42 20.74
C LEU A 204 -9.91 8.92 20.53
N SER A 205 -9.11 8.03 21.13
CA SER A 205 -9.38 6.58 21.07
C SER A 205 -10.57 6.21 21.95
N ARG A 206 -10.73 6.85 23.11
CA ARG A 206 -11.91 6.69 23.97
C ARG A 206 -13.19 7.20 23.32
N ALA A 207 -13.13 8.35 22.63
CA ALA A 207 -14.27 8.88 21.89
C ALA A 207 -14.76 7.88 20.82
N ARG A 208 -13.83 7.29 20.05
CA ARG A 208 -14.19 6.26 19.07
C ARG A 208 -14.78 5.01 19.72
N LEU A 209 -14.24 4.58 20.85
CA LEU A 209 -14.77 3.44 21.59
C LEU A 209 -16.22 3.69 22.06
N ALA A 210 -16.48 4.86 22.62
CA ALA A 210 -17.81 5.25 23.08
C ALA A 210 -18.83 5.23 21.92
N LEU A 211 -18.46 5.74 20.74
CA LEU A 211 -19.32 5.64 19.54
C LEU A 211 -19.62 4.18 19.16
N LEU A 212 -18.62 3.30 19.20
CA LEU A 212 -18.81 1.87 18.92
C LEU A 212 -19.69 1.17 19.96
N GLN A 213 -19.76 1.70 21.19
CA GLN A 213 -20.64 1.25 22.27
C GLN A 213 -22.01 1.91 22.24
N SER A 214 -22.31 2.73 21.22
CA SER A 214 -23.55 3.53 21.13
C SER A 214 -23.71 4.53 22.27
N ASP A 215 -22.61 5.10 22.76
CA ASP A 215 -22.56 6.11 23.82
C ASP A 215 -22.10 7.48 23.27
N PRO A 216 -23.01 8.30 22.69
CA PRO A 216 -22.66 9.60 22.13
C PRO A 216 -22.25 10.62 23.19
N ASP A 217 -22.75 10.51 24.43
CA ASP A 217 -22.42 11.45 25.50
C ASP A 217 -21.03 11.16 26.08
N GLY A 218 -20.67 9.89 26.23
CA GLY A 218 -19.30 9.48 26.54
C GLY A 218 -18.32 9.86 25.42
N CYS A 219 -18.75 9.81 24.16
CA CYS A 219 -17.95 10.30 23.03
C CYS A 219 -17.69 11.80 23.14
N GLU A 220 -18.74 12.61 23.37
CA GLU A 220 -18.62 14.06 23.52
C GLU A 220 -17.66 14.42 24.66
N ALA A 221 -17.85 13.82 25.84
CA ALA A 221 -16.99 14.03 27.00
C ALA A 221 -15.52 13.69 26.68
N ALA A 222 -15.26 12.58 25.98
CA ALA A 222 -13.91 12.20 25.57
C ALA A 222 -13.31 13.18 24.54
N LEU A 223 -14.10 13.71 23.60
CA LEU A 223 -13.64 14.74 22.66
C LEU A 223 -13.30 16.06 23.35
N GLU A 224 -14.04 16.44 24.40
CA GLU A 224 -13.71 17.60 25.21
C GLU A 224 -12.37 17.43 25.94
N GLU A 225 -12.14 16.27 26.56
CA GLU A 225 -10.84 15.99 27.19
C GLU A 225 -9.69 15.99 26.18
N ALA A 226 -9.91 15.41 24.99
CA ALA A 226 -8.94 15.48 23.91
C ALA A 226 -8.61 16.93 23.53
N ARG A 227 -9.62 17.81 23.48
CA ARG A 227 -9.45 19.23 23.19
C ARG A 227 -8.71 19.98 24.29
N ARG A 228 -8.97 19.67 25.58
CA ARG A 228 -8.25 20.25 26.73
C ARG A 228 -6.78 19.84 26.74
N ALA A 229 -6.49 18.58 26.37
CA ALA A 229 -5.13 18.07 26.28
C ALA A 229 -4.38 18.53 25.02
N ALA A 230 -5.07 18.95 23.96
CA ALA A 230 -4.43 19.36 22.71
C ALA A 230 -3.73 20.73 22.84
N SER A 231 -2.58 20.87 22.18
CA SER A 231 -2.03 22.21 21.94
C SER A 231 -2.87 22.93 20.88
N PRO A 232 -3.22 24.22 21.05
CA PRO A 232 -4.00 24.96 20.06
C PRO A 232 -3.36 25.04 18.67
N SER A 233 -2.03 24.89 18.59
CA SER A 233 -1.27 24.89 17.33
C SER A 233 -1.06 23.50 16.74
N ASP A 234 -1.52 22.43 17.39
CA ASP A 234 -1.41 21.07 16.87
C ASP A 234 -2.50 20.82 15.82
N TYR A 235 -2.13 21.07 14.57
CA TYR A 235 -3.02 20.94 13.44
C TYR A 235 -3.53 19.50 13.24
N GLN A 236 -2.72 18.47 13.54
CA GLN A 236 -3.13 17.07 13.32
C GLN A 236 -4.22 16.65 14.31
N ILE A 237 -4.09 17.04 15.57
CA ILE A 237 -5.10 16.75 16.59
C ILE A 237 -6.38 17.55 16.30
N GLY A 238 -6.26 18.82 15.90
CA GLY A 238 -7.39 19.64 15.50
C GLY A 238 -8.23 19.00 14.39
N VAL A 239 -7.57 18.44 13.36
CA VAL A 239 -8.26 17.71 12.28
C VAL A 239 -8.95 16.44 12.79
N ARG A 240 -8.29 15.64 13.63
CA ARG A 240 -8.90 14.41 14.20
C ARG A 240 -10.14 14.72 15.04
N LEU A 241 -10.08 15.78 15.85
CA LEU A 241 -11.23 16.29 16.60
C LEU A 241 -12.39 16.67 15.68
N SER A 242 -12.12 17.32 14.55
CA SER A 242 -13.16 17.68 13.57
C SER A 242 -13.79 16.47 12.88
N VAL A 243 -12.98 15.48 12.47
CA VAL A 243 -13.49 14.25 11.84
C VAL A 243 -14.36 13.45 12.82
N GLN A 244 -13.89 13.21 14.04
CA GLN A 244 -14.66 12.49 15.05
C GLN A 244 -15.87 13.30 15.55
N GLY A 245 -15.76 14.63 15.61
CA GLY A 245 -16.90 15.50 15.89
C GLY A 245 -18.01 15.35 14.84
N ALA A 246 -17.66 15.25 13.56
CA ALA A 246 -18.65 15.00 12.52
C ALA A 246 -19.28 13.59 12.62
N GLU A 247 -18.50 12.58 13.02
CA GLU A 247 -19.03 11.23 13.30
C GLU A 247 -19.99 11.23 14.50
N LEU A 248 -19.68 11.98 15.56
CA LEU A 248 -20.58 12.19 16.69
C LEU A 248 -21.89 12.86 16.25
N GLU A 249 -21.83 13.92 15.43
CA GLU A 249 -23.04 14.56 14.90
C GLU A 249 -23.89 13.59 14.08
N LEU A 250 -23.27 12.70 13.27
CA LEU A 250 -24.00 11.63 12.57
C LEU A 250 -24.67 10.65 13.55
N SER A 251 -23.97 10.23 14.60
CA SER A 251 -24.54 9.32 15.61
C SER A 251 -25.77 9.91 16.32
N ARG A 252 -25.86 11.25 16.39
CA ARG A 252 -26.99 12.00 16.95
C ARG A 252 -28.08 12.31 15.92
N GLY A 253 -27.94 11.88 14.67
CA GLY A 253 -28.87 12.18 13.57
C GLY A 253 -28.77 13.61 13.04
N HIS A 254 -27.69 14.33 13.33
CA HIS A 254 -27.47 15.71 12.89
C HIS A 254 -26.68 15.77 11.56
N ALA A 255 -27.17 15.07 10.53
CA ALA A 255 -26.51 14.97 9.23
C ALA A 255 -26.11 16.34 8.62
N ALA A 256 -26.95 17.37 8.76
CA ALA A 256 -26.67 18.71 8.24
C ALA A 256 -25.44 19.38 8.90
N ARG A 257 -25.24 19.15 10.20
CA ARG A 257 -24.05 19.65 10.93
C ARG A 257 -22.81 18.91 10.50
N ALA A 258 -22.87 17.57 10.46
CA ALA A 258 -21.78 16.72 9.98
C ALA A 258 -21.35 17.09 8.57
N ARG A 259 -22.31 17.29 7.65
CA ARG A 259 -22.06 17.73 6.28
C ARG A 259 -21.28 19.05 6.24
N THR A 260 -21.75 20.06 6.97
CA THR A 260 -21.13 21.40 6.98
C THR A 260 -19.69 21.35 7.46
N LEU A 261 -19.41 20.58 8.52
CA LEU A 261 -18.06 20.37 9.03
C LEU A 261 -17.15 19.71 7.99
N LEU A 262 -17.64 18.64 7.35
CA LEU A 262 -16.84 17.83 6.43
C LEU A 262 -16.67 18.47 5.05
N GLU A 263 -17.65 19.24 4.54
CA GLU A 263 -17.52 20.02 3.30
C GLU A 263 -16.43 21.09 3.42
N GLY A 264 -16.27 21.70 4.61
CA GLY A 264 -15.18 22.64 4.89
C GLY A 264 -13.82 21.94 5.04
N LEU A 265 -13.78 20.76 5.65
CA LEU A 265 -12.54 20.07 6.01
C LEU A 265 -11.95 19.24 4.86
N LEU A 266 -12.77 18.52 4.10
CA LEU A 266 -12.30 17.53 3.13
C LEU A 266 -11.38 18.12 2.03
N PRO A 267 -11.65 19.30 1.45
CA PRO A 267 -10.73 19.92 0.49
C PRO A 267 -9.33 20.17 1.06
N GLU A 268 -9.26 20.56 2.34
CA GLU A 268 -8.00 20.78 3.03
C GLU A 268 -7.22 19.46 3.20
N LEU A 269 -7.91 18.37 3.54
CA LEU A 269 -7.31 17.04 3.67
C LEU A 269 -6.78 16.51 2.33
N LEU A 270 -7.52 16.72 1.24
CA LEU A 270 -7.10 16.32 -0.10
C LEU A 270 -5.89 17.12 -0.59
N HIS A 271 -5.76 18.37 -0.16
CA HIS A 271 -4.60 19.19 -0.47
C HIS A 271 -3.37 18.82 0.38
N LYS A 272 -3.57 18.53 1.67
CA LYS A 272 -2.51 18.18 2.62
C LYS A 272 -2.31 16.68 2.73
N ALA A 273 -1.45 16.14 1.88
CA ALA A 273 -1.14 14.71 1.83
C ALA A 273 -0.57 14.12 3.13
N ALA A 274 -0.08 14.93 4.07
CA ALA A 274 0.30 14.45 5.40
C ALA A 274 -0.87 13.90 6.23
N LEU A 275 -2.10 14.32 5.91
CA LEU A 275 -3.34 13.92 6.58
C LEU A 275 -4.21 13.00 5.70
N ASN A 276 -3.65 12.48 4.60
CA ASN A 276 -4.36 11.57 3.71
C ASN A 276 -4.83 10.29 4.42
N ASP A 277 -4.33 9.97 5.61
CA ASP A 277 -4.85 8.85 6.40
C ASP A 277 -6.28 9.09 6.92
N LEU A 278 -6.73 10.33 7.01
CA LEU A 278 -8.09 10.72 7.44
C LEU A 278 -9.02 11.11 6.29
N ALA A 279 -8.48 11.42 5.11
CA ALA A 279 -9.27 11.78 3.95
C ALA A 279 -10.29 10.70 3.51
N PRO A 280 -9.94 9.39 3.49
CA PRO A 280 -10.92 8.33 3.20
C PRO A 280 -12.10 8.33 4.18
N GLU A 281 -11.80 8.44 5.48
CA GLU A 281 -12.80 8.45 6.54
C GLU A 281 -13.70 9.70 6.47
N ALA A 282 -13.10 10.88 6.31
CA ALA A 282 -13.86 12.12 6.16
C ALA A 282 -14.77 12.10 4.92
N ALA A 283 -14.29 11.58 3.79
CA ALA A 283 -15.10 11.41 2.58
C ALA A 283 -16.25 10.41 2.80
N ARG A 284 -16.00 9.32 3.52
CA ARG A 284 -17.05 8.33 3.87
C ARG A 284 -18.10 8.93 4.79
N LEU A 285 -17.71 9.64 5.84
CA LEU A 285 -18.65 10.31 6.75
C LEU A 285 -19.46 11.38 6.02
N LEU A 286 -18.84 12.11 5.08
CA LEU A 286 -19.56 13.09 4.26
C LEU A 286 -20.59 12.40 3.35
N ALA A 287 -20.21 11.26 2.77
CA ALA A 287 -21.15 10.45 1.99
C ALA A 287 -22.34 9.98 2.84
N MET A 288 -22.10 9.52 4.07
CA MET A 288 -23.16 9.13 5.01
C MET A 288 -24.09 10.31 5.35
N ALA A 289 -23.52 11.49 5.65
CA ALA A 289 -24.29 12.70 5.92
C ALA A 289 -25.16 13.11 4.72
N LEU A 290 -24.60 13.09 3.51
CA LEU A 290 -25.35 13.38 2.29
C LEU A 290 -26.45 12.35 2.01
N PHE A 291 -26.19 11.08 2.32
CA PHE A 291 -27.16 10.00 2.17
C PHE A 291 -28.36 10.19 3.09
N GLU A 292 -28.15 10.52 4.38
CA GLU A 292 -29.21 10.83 5.35
C GLU A 292 -30.03 12.07 4.95
N LEU A 293 -29.41 13.01 4.24
CA LEU A 293 -30.07 14.20 3.68
C LEU A 293 -30.74 13.94 2.31
N HIS A 294 -30.84 12.69 1.88
CA HIS A 294 -31.42 12.28 0.60
C HIS A 294 -30.73 12.84 -0.65
N ARG A 295 -29.46 13.27 -0.55
CA ARG A 295 -28.63 13.76 -1.66
C ARG A 295 -27.81 12.61 -2.26
N HIS A 296 -28.50 11.58 -2.78
CA HIS A 296 -27.90 10.28 -3.10
C HIS A 296 -26.83 10.30 -4.20
N GLU A 297 -26.92 11.19 -5.20
CA GLU A 297 -25.89 11.30 -6.24
C GLU A 297 -24.57 11.88 -5.68
N GLU A 298 -24.68 12.94 -4.88
CA GLU A 298 -23.52 13.55 -4.23
C GLU A 298 -22.92 12.62 -3.19
N ALA A 299 -23.77 11.90 -2.44
CA ALA A 299 -23.33 10.84 -1.52
C ALA A 299 -22.53 9.76 -2.25
N LEU A 300 -22.99 9.32 -3.42
CA LEU A 300 -22.28 8.33 -4.24
C LEU A 300 -20.91 8.83 -4.71
N GLU A 301 -20.81 10.10 -5.11
CA GLU A 301 -19.53 10.71 -5.49
C GLU A 301 -18.53 10.65 -4.33
N LYS A 302 -18.95 11.06 -3.13
CA LYS A 302 -18.08 11.06 -1.94
C LYS A 302 -17.75 9.63 -1.46
N ALA A 303 -18.68 8.69 -1.58
CA ALA A 303 -18.43 7.29 -1.25
C ALA A 303 -17.40 6.65 -2.20
N ARG A 304 -17.46 6.96 -3.50
CA ARG A 304 -16.46 6.52 -4.48
C ARG A 304 -15.08 7.15 -4.22
N LEU A 305 -15.05 8.43 -3.84
CA LEU A 305 -13.83 9.10 -3.40
C LEU A 305 -13.23 8.39 -2.18
N ALA A 306 -14.03 8.10 -1.15
CA ALA A 306 -13.60 7.37 0.03
C ALA A 306 -13.00 5.99 -0.33
N ALA A 307 -13.70 5.21 -1.17
CA ALA A 307 -13.23 3.91 -1.62
C ALA A 307 -11.91 4.00 -2.41
N GLY A 308 -11.79 4.99 -3.30
CA GLY A 308 -10.58 5.23 -4.10
C GLY A 308 -9.36 5.60 -3.24
N LEU A 309 -9.54 6.50 -2.27
CA LEU A 309 -8.47 6.86 -1.33
C LEU A 309 -8.12 5.70 -0.41
N GLY A 310 -9.13 5.00 0.12
CA GLY A 310 -8.97 3.86 1.03
C GLY A 310 -8.19 2.71 0.40
N ARG A 311 -8.41 2.41 -0.90
CA ARG A 311 -7.74 1.32 -1.62
C ARG A 311 -6.22 1.35 -1.49
N HIS A 312 -5.64 2.54 -1.38
CA HIS A 312 -4.19 2.73 -1.27
C HIS A 312 -3.71 2.97 0.18
N ALA A 313 -4.61 3.27 1.12
CA ALA A 313 -4.24 3.80 2.44
C ALA A 313 -4.74 2.97 3.65
N ASP A 314 -5.91 2.36 3.56
CA ASP A 314 -6.53 1.57 4.63
C ASP A 314 -7.63 0.66 4.04
N VAL A 315 -7.45 -0.65 4.15
CA VAL A 315 -8.38 -1.65 3.59
C VAL A 315 -9.78 -1.53 4.22
N LEU A 316 -9.87 -1.09 5.48
CA LEU A 316 -11.16 -0.87 6.14
C LEU A 316 -11.94 0.24 5.44
N GLU A 317 -11.30 1.39 5.19
CA GLU A 317 -11.97 2.53 4.56
C GLU A 317 -12.30 2.27 3.08
N TRP A 318 -11.51 1.42 2.40
CA TRP A 318 -11.87 0.94 1.07
C TRP A 318 -13.20 0.17 1.08
N ALA A 319 -13.31 -0.84 1.94
CA ALA A 319 -14.52 -1.65 2.06
C ALA A 319 -15.72 -0.83 2.55
N ALA A 320 -15.53 0.03 3.55
CA ALA A 320 -16.57 0.87 4.10
C ALA A 320 -17.07 1.91 3.07
N GLY A 321 -16.16 2.49 2.27
CA GLY A 321 -16.52 3.37 1.15
C GLY A 321 -17.36 2.66 0.07
N LEU A 322 -16.97 1.44 -0.30
CA LEU A 322 -17.74 0.60 -1.23
C LEU A 322 -19.13 0.25 -0.69
N ARG A 323 -19.24 -0.04 0.61
CA ARG A 323 -20.52 -0.30 1.28
C ARG A 323 -21.47 0.90 1.19
N VAL A 324 -20.98 2.11 1.52
CA VAL A 324 -21.78 3.33 1.40
C VAL A 324 -22.14 3.62 -0.06
N ALA A 325 -21.22 3.38 -1.01
CA ALA A 325 -21.51 3.52 -2.43
C ALA A 325 -22.64 2.57 -2.88
N GLY A 326 -22.62 1.32 -2.41
CA GLY A 326 -23.67 0.34 -2.65
C GLY A 326 -25.04 0.78 -2.12
N GLN A 327 -25.09 1.35 -0.91
CA GLN A 327 -26.31 1.95 -0.35
C GLN A 327 -26.84 3.10 -1.22
N CYS A 328 -25.96 4.01 -1.65
CA CYS A 328 -26.33 5.14 -2.52
C CYS A 328 -26.88 4.65 -3.87
N LEU A 329 -26.21 3.68 -4.50
CA LEU A 329 -26.64 3.09 -5.77
C LEU A 329 -28.01 2.41 -5.65
N ALA A 330 -28.26 1.70 -4.56
CA ALA A 330 -29.54 1.07 -4.31
C ALA A 330 -30.66 2.12 -4.15
N ALA A 331 -30.40 3.21 -3.41
CA ALA A 331 -31.36 4.32 -3.26
C ALA A 331 -31.66 5.03 -4.59
N LEU A 332 -30.70 5.05 -5.52
CA LEU A 332 -30.86 5.57 -6.89
C LEU A 332 -31.53 4.57 -7.85
N GLY A 333 -31.97 3.40 -7.38
CA GLY A 333 -32.57 2.36 -8.23
C GLY A 333 -31.57 1.56 -9.09
N ARG A 334 -30.26 1.76 -8.91
CA ARG A 334 -29.18 1.11 -9.68
C ARG A 334 -28.78 -0.21 -9.04
N ARG A 335 -29.72 -1.16 -9.00
CA ARG A 335 -29.63 -2.40 -8.21
C ARG A 335 -28.42 -3.28 -8.54
N ASP A 336 -28.11 -3.45 -9.83
CA ASP A 336 -26.99 -4.30 -10.25
C ASP A 336 -25.63 -3.71 -9.86
N GLU A 337 -25.48 -2.38 -9.98
CA GLU A 337 -24.28 -1.67 -9.55
C GLU A 337 -24.14 -1.69 -8.03
N ALA A 338 -25.26 -1.57 -7.30
CA ALA A 338 -25.26 -1.68 -5.84
C ALA A 338 -24.77 -3.06 -5.38
N LEU A 339 -25.28 -4.13 -6.00
CA LEU A 339 -24.84 -5.49 -5.72
C LEU A 339 -23.34 -5.67 -6.04
N ALA A 340 -22.88 -5.17 -7.18
CA ALA A 340 -21.47 -5.24 -7.57
C ALA A 340 -20.54 -4.54 -6.54
N ALA A 341 -20.90 -3.33 -6.09
CA ALA A 341 -20.13 -2.60 -5.08
C ALA A 341 -20.09 -3.33 -3.73
N LEU A 342 -21.23 -3.90 -3.29
CA LEU A 342 -21.33 -4.62 -2.02
C LEU A 342 -20.59 -5.97 -2.05
N GLU A 343 -20.62 -6.69 -3.17
CA GLU A 343 -19.82 -7.90 -3.36
C GLU A 343 -18.32 -7.59 -3.48
N GLU A 344 -17.92 -6.46 -4.07
CA GLU A 344 -16.52 -6.00 -4.02
C GLU A 344 -16.12 -5.74 -2.56
N ALA A 345 -16.94 -5.02 -1.78
CA ALA A 345 -16.68 -4.79 -0.36
C ALA A 345 -16.54 -6.11 0.42
N ARG A 346 -17.41 -7.09 0.14
CA ARG A 346 -17.37 -8.42 0.75
C ARG A 346 -16.09 -9.15 0.39
N SER A 347 -15.70 -9.11 -0.88
CA SER A 347 -14.46 -9.74 -1.36
C SER A 347 -13.23 -9.14 -0.68
N VAL A 348 -13.19 -7.81 -0.52
CA VAL A 348 -12.11 -7.12 0.20
C VAL A 348 -12.06 -7.59 1.66
N LEU A 349 -13.19 -7.65 2.34
CA LEU A 349 -13.25 -8.00 3.77
C LEU A 349 -12.96 -9.48 4.06
N ARG A 350 -13.27 -10.41 3.13
CA ARG A 350 -13.00 -11.85 3.30
C ARG A 350 -11.52 -12.15 3.58
N GLY A 351 -10.60 -11.32 3.09
CA GLY A 351 -9.17 -11.45 3.34
C GLY A 351 -8.67 -10.79 4.62
N THR A 352 -9.58 -10.32 5.50
CA THR A 352 -9.26 -9.48 6.65
C THR A 352 -9.93 -9.97 7.92
N GLU A 353 -9.41 -9.51 9.06
CA GLU A 353 -9.96 -9.79 10.39
C GLU A 353 -10.95 -8.71 10.87
N PHE A 354 -11.49 -7.86 9.98
CA PHE A 354 -12.43 -6.78 10.32
C PHE A 354 -13.87 -7.29 10.59
N VAL A 355 -14.07 -8.05 11.67
CA VAL A 355 -15.35 -8.68 12.00
C VAL A 355 -16.54 -7.69 12.10
N PRO A 356 -16.41 -6.52 12.76
CA PRO A 356 -17.51 -5.56 12.84
C PRO A 356 -17.93 -5.02 11.47
N GLU A 357 -16.98 -4.76 10.57
CA GLU A 357 -17.29 -4.24 9.23
C GLU A 357 -17.93 -5.31 8.34
N GLN A 358 -17.49 -6.57 8.45
CA GLN A 358 -18.16 -7.71 7.79
C GLN A 358 -19.63 -7.81 8.22
N THR A 359 -19.88 -7.70 9.52
CA THR A 359 -21.23 -7.72 10.09
C THR A 359 -22.08 -6.56 9.56
N CYS A 360 -21.52 -5.34 9.55
CA CYS A 360 -22.20 -4.15 9.03
C CYS A 360 -22.55 -4.29 7.53
N LEU A 361 -21.64 -4.86 6.74
CA LEU A 361 -21.88 -5.14 5.32
C LEU A 361 -23.01 -6.16 5.12
N ASP A 362 -23.00 -7.27 5.84
CA ASP A 362 -24.04 -8.29 5.71
C ASP A 362 -25.41 -7.77 6.12
N GLN A 363 -25.48 -6.95 7.18
CA GLN A 363 -26.69 -6.24 7.58
C GLN A 363 -27.17 -5.29 6.48
N THR A 364 -26.26 -4.54 5.85
CA THR A 364 -26.58 -3.64 4.74
C THR A 364 -27.15 -4.41 3.55
N MET A 365 -26.51 -5.50 3.13
CA MET A 365 -26.98 -6.33 2.02
C MET A 365 -28.34 -6.95 2.32
N LYS A 366 -28.57 -7.40 3.56
CA LYS A 366 -29.87 -7.92 4.01
C LYS A 366 -30.95 -6.84 3.95
N ALA A 367 -30.67 -5.63 4.45
CA ALA A 367 -31.62 -4.51 4.46
C ALA A 367 -32.04 -4.07 3.04
N LEU A 368 -31.13 -4.16 2.06
CA LEU A 368 -31.39 -3.86 0.66
C LEU A 368 -32.07 -5.00 -0.12
N GLY A 369 -32.32 -6.14 0.54
CA GLY A 369 -32.82 -7.35 -0.11
C GLY A 369 -31.86 -7.91 -1.16
N LEU A 370 -30.55 -7.70 -0.96
CA LEU A 370 -29.45 -8.13 -1.84
C LEU A 370 -28.69 -9.35 -1.26
N GLY A 371 -29.26 -10.03 -0.27
CA GLY A 371 -28.72 -11.27 0.29
C GLY A 371 -29.03 -12.51 -0.56
N THR A 372 -28.22 -13.56 -0.39
CA THR A 372 -28.45 -14.88 -0.99
C THR A 372 -29.79 -15.45 -0.50
N GLY A 373 -30.86 -15.24 -1.27
CA GLY A 373 -32.08 -16.02 -1.13
C GLY A 373 -31.77 -17.46 -1.57
N ALA A 374 -31.93 -18.42 -0.67
CA ALA A 374 -32.17 -19.80 -1.07
C ALA A 374 -33.37 -19.81 -2.04
N PRO A 375 -33.31 -20.54 -3.18
CA PRO A 375 -34.43 -20.56 -4.11
C PRO A 375 -35.63 -21.21 -3.44
N ALA A 376 -36.76 -20.53 -3.46
CA ALA A 376 -38.04 -21.10 -3.05
C ALA A 376 -38.31 -22.38 -3.84
N ALA A 377 -38.61 -23.44 -3.08
CA ALA A 377 -38.90 -24.76 -3.59
C ALA A 377 -40.01 -24.73 -4.67
N ARG A 378 -39.68 -25.24 -5.85
CA ARG A 378 -40.62 -25.93 -6.72
C ARG A 378 -39.98 -27.24 -7.17
N THR A 379 -40.50 -28.33 -6.63
CA THR A 379 -40.43 -29.69 -7.17
C THR A 379 -41.88 -30.21 -7.23
N PRO A 380 -42.24 -31.21 -8.07
CA PRO A 380 -41.39 -32.35 -8.44
C PRO A 380 -41.38 -32.78 -9.91
N GLY A 381 -40.28 -33.41 -10.31
CA GLY A 381 -40.24 -34.31 -11.47
C GLY A 381 -38.84 -34.76 -11.88
N GLY A 382 -38.41 -35.95 -11.43
CA GLY A 382 -37.50 -36.82 -12.21
C GLY A 382 -36.03 -36.93 -11.76
N ALA A 383 -35.76 -38.00 -11.02
CA ALA A 383 -34.50 -38.63 -10.61
C ALA A 383 -33.21 -38.47 -11.47
N GLY A 384 -32.07 -38.37 -10.76
CA GLY A 384 -30.74 -38.79 -11.26
C GLY A 384 -29.55 -38.08 -10.61
N ALA A 385 -29.01 -38.61 -9.51
CA ALA A 385 -27.77 -38.17 -8.85
C ALA A 385 -26.54 -38.83 -9.55
N ARG A 386 -25.27 -38.37 -9.57
CA ARG A 386 -24.41 -37.43 -8.80
C ARG A 386 -23.21 -37.00 -9.70
N GLY A 387 -22.57 -35.86 -9.40
CA GLY A 387 -21.13 -35.66 -9.65
C GLY A 387 -20.69 -34.24 -10.06
N SER A 388 -20.00 -33.55 -9.14
CA SER A 388 -19.18 -32.31 -9.28
C SER A 388 -19.84 -31.02 -9.80
N GLY A 389 -20.27 -30.17 -8.84
CA GLY A 389 -20.72 -28.80 -9.09
C GLY A 389 -19.58 -27.78 -9.09
N GLU A 390 -19.49 -27.00 -10.16
CA GLU A 390 -18.61 -25.84 -10.30
C GLU A 390 -19.19 -24.57 -9.66
N ARG A 391 -18.28 -23.80 -9.05
CA ARG A 391 -18.48 -22.51 -8.39
C ARG A 391 -18.68 -21.41 -9.45
N GLY A 392 -19.87 -20.82 -9.54
CA GLY A 392 -20.09 -19.62 -10.36
C GLY A 392 -19.55 -18.37 -9.66
N GLY A 393 -18.27 -18.05 -9.83
CA GLY A 393 -17.66 -16.79 -9.38
C GLY A 393 -17.89 -15.64 -10.35
N VAL A 394 -17.69 -14.40 -9.88
CA VAL A 394 -17.74 -13.21 -10.74
C VAL A 394 -16.59 -13.30 -11.76
N LEU A 395 -16.95 -13.37 -13.04
CA LEU A 395 -16.02 -13.44 -14.16
C LEU A 395 -15.67 -12.02 -14.61
N ALA A 396 -14.47 -11.57 -14.29
CA ALA A 396 -13.92 -10.34 -14.83
C ALA A 396 -13.53 -10.60 -16.30
N ARG A 397 -14.08 -9.81 -17.23
CA ARG A 397 -13.83 -9.96 -18.66
C ARG A 397 -13.00 -8.79 -19.18
N LEU A 398 -11.92 -9.08 -19.88
CA LEU A 398 -11.12 -8.11 -20.61
C LEU A 398 -11.15 -8.50 -22.09
N ARG A 399 -11.66 -7.61 -22.93
CA ARG A 399 -11.69 -7.82 -24.38
C ARG A 399 -10.35 -7.40 -24.98
N LEU A 400 -9.75 -8.30 -25.74
CA LEU A 400 -8.47 -8.13 -26.42
C LEU A 400 -8.63 -7.45 -27.77
N ARG A 401 -7.52 -6.87 -28.29
CA ARG A 401 -7.54 -6.12 -29.56
C ARG A 401 -7.88 -7.02 -30.74
N ASP A 402 -7.50 -8.29 -30.68
CA ASP A 402 -7.78 -9.32 -31.69
C ASP A 402 -9.18 -9.96 -31.57
N GLY A 403 -10.01 -9.48 -30.65
CA GLY A 403 -11.38 -9.94 -30.45
C GLY A 403 -11.54 -11.10 -29.46
N ARG A 404 -10.45 -11.68 -28.95
CA ARG A 404 -10.51 -12.66 -27.85
C ARG A 404 -10.99 -11.98 -26.55
N THR A 405 -11.54 -12.77 -25.62
CA THR A 405 -11.94 -12.27 -24.29
C THR A 405 -11.19 -13.05 -23.22
N PHE A 406 -10.31 -12.37 -22.49
CA PHE A 406 -9.70 -12.91 -21.29
C PHE A 406 -10.72 -12.88 -20.16
N VAL A 407 -10.86 -14.01 -19.48
CA VAL A 407 -11.79 -14.15 -18.37
C VAL A 407 -11.04 -14.66 -17.16
N THR A 408 -11.18 -13.96 -16.04
CA THR A 408 -10.56 -14.36 -14.77
C THR A 408 -11.55 -14.22 -13.64
N HIS A 409 -11.43 -15.09 -12.64
CA HIS A 409 -12.14 -14.97 -11.38
C HIS A 409 -11.42 -14.01 -10.41
N ASP A 410 -10.16 -13.66 -10.71
CA ASP A 410 -9.39 -12.65 -10.00
C ASP A 410 -9.56 -11.27 -10.67
N VAL A 411 -10.56 -10.52 -10.23
CA VAL A 411 -10.82 -9.15 -10.72
C VAL A 411 -9.62 -8.23 -10.49
N ALA A 412 -8.84 -8.45 -9.43
CA ALA A 412 -7.65 -7.64 -9.12
C ALA A 412 -6.50 -7.91 -10.10
N LEU A 413 -6.44 -9.08 -10.74
CA LEU A 413 -5.50 -9.36 -11.82
C LEU A 413 -5.65 -8.36 -12.97
N ILE A 414 -6.87 -8.00 -13.36
CA ILE A 414 -7.09 -7.02 -14.44
C ILE A 414 -6.49 -5.66 -14.08
N ALA A 415 -6.65 -5.22 -12.83
CA ALA A 415 -6.05 -3.96 -12.38
C ALA A 415 -4.52 -4.02 -12.34
N ARG A 416 -3.94 -5.15 -11.88
CA ARG A 416 -2.48 -5.38 -11.89
C ARG A 416 -1.92 -5.41 -13.32
N VAL A 417 -2.61 -6.08 -14.23
CA VAL A 417 -2.27 -6.14 -15.66
C VAL A 417 -2.33 -4.74 -16.28
N ARG A 418 -3.37 -3.95 -16.02
CA ARG A 418 -3.48 -2.56 -16.51
C ARG A 418 -2.38 -1.66 -15.94
N GLY A 419 -2.08 -1.80 -14.64
CA GLY A 419 -0.99 -1.07 -14.00
C GLY A 419 0.35 -1.40 -14.63
N ALA A 420 0.65 -2.69 -14.82
CA ALA A 420 1.83 -3.12 -15.55
C ALA A 420 1.83 -2.57 -16.98
N ALA A 421 0.73 -2.69 -17.72
CA ALA A 421 0.64 -2.23 -19.11
C ALA A 421 0.91 -0.71 -19.28
N SER A 422 0.50 0.11 -18.32
CA SER A 422 0.64 1.57 -18.37
C SER A 422 2.06 2.10 -18.10
N ASP A 423 2.98 1.26 -17.60
CA ASP A 423 4.39 1.60 -17.34
C ASP A 423 5.31 0.78 -18.26
N ARG A 424 6.52 1.30 -18.52
CA ARG A 424 7.60 0.64 -19.27
C ARG A 424 8.49 -0.24 -18.39
N LEU A 425 8.27 -0.24 -17.07
CA LEU A 425 9.00 -1.11 -16.16
C LEU A 425 8.82 -2.61 -16.51
N PRO A 426 9.85 -3.44 -16.26
CA PRO A 426 9.73 -4.87 -16.38
C PRO A 426 8.62 -5.46 -15.50
N ALA A 427 8.01 -6.55 -15.95
CA ALA A 427 7.01 -7.28 -15.20
C ALA A 427 7.48 -8.72 -14.93
N LEU A 428 7.23 -9.21 -13.71
CA LEU A 428 7.49 -10.59 -13.30
C LEU A 428 6.16 -11.27 -12.98
N ILE A 429 5.84 -12.34 -13.69
CA ILE A 429 4.64 -13.15 -13.51
C ILE A 429 5.02 -14.45 -12.79
N VAL A 430 4.45 -14.66 -11.61
CA VAL A 430 4.68 -15.85 -10.79
C VAL A 430 3.39 -16.63 -10.70
N GLY A 431 3.41 -17.92 -11.02
CA GLY A 431 2.22 -18.75 -10.95
C GLY A 431 2.50 -20.18 -11.39
N GLU A 432 1.76 -21.13 -10.82
CA GLU A 432 1.92 -22.56 -11.12
C GLU A 432 1.80 -22.84 -12.64
N THR A 433 2.36 -23.96 -13.09
CA THR A 433 2.22 -24.39 -14.48
C THR A 433 0.73 -24.50 -14.85
N GLY A 434 0.34 -23.92 -15.99
CA GLY A 434 -1.05 -23.93 -16.45
C GLY A 434 -1.95 -22.80 -15.92
N THR A 435 -1.45 -21.86 -15.12
CA THR A 435 -2.20 -20.69 -14.60
C THR A 435 -2.41 -19.56 -15.61
N GLY A 436 -1.93 -19.70 -16.85
CA GLY A 436 -2.12 -18.69 -17.90
C GLY A 436 -1.09 -17.54 -17.87
N LYS A 437 0.14 -17.78 -17.42
CA LYS A 437 1.23 -16.79 -17.40
C LYS A 437 1.47 -16.11 -18.76
N GLU A 438 1.53 -16.90 -19.84
CA GLU A 438 1.69 -16.38 -21.20
C GLU A 438 0.51 -15.51 -21.63
N LEU A 439 -0.73 -15.90 -21.29
CA LEU A 439 -1.93 -15.09 -21.54
C LEU A 439 -1.81 -13.74 -20.83
N VAL A 440 -1.39 -13.73 -19.55
CA VAL A 440 -1.19 -12.50 -18.79
C VAL A 440 -0.09 -11.62 -19.39
N ALA A 441 1.01 -12.21 -19.88
CA ALA A 441 2.07 -11.48 -20.57
C ALA A 441 1.55 -10.82 -21.87
N HIS A 442 0.75 -11.55 -22.65
CA HIS A 442 0.07 -11.00 -23.83
C HIS A 442 -0.86 -9.84 -23.48
N LEU A 443 -1.65 -9.97 -22.40
CA LEU A 443 -2.53 -8.88 -21.95
C LEU A 443 -1.73 -7.61 -21.62
N ILE A 444 -0.59 -7.75 -20.93
CA ILE A 444 0.27 -6.61 -20.58
C ILE A 444 0.77 -5.92 -21.85
N HIS A 445 1.19 -6.69 -22.86
CA HIS A 445 1.65 -6.14 -24.13
C HIS A 445 0.51 -5.43 -24.90
N GLU A 446 -0.64 -6.09 -25.08
CA GLU A 446 -1.78 -5.55 -25.84
C GLU A 446 -2.40 -4.28 -25.22
N LEU A 447 -2.30 -4.14 -23.89
CA LEU A 447 -2.80 -2.97 -23.17
C LEU A 447 -1.75 -1.85 -23.05
N SER A 448 -0.51 -2.07 -23.50
CA SER A 448 0.57 -1.09 -23.40
C SER A 448 0.64 -0.15 -24.61
N ASP A 449 1.53 0.86 -24.53
CA ASP A 449 1.88 1.72 -25.65
C ASP A 449 2.63 0.99 -26.78
N ARG A 450 3.01 -0.28 -26.58
CA ARG A 450 3.73 -1.14 -27.55
C ARG A 450 2.86 -2.20 -28.22
N ALA A 451 1.54 -2.14 -28.03
CA ALA A 451 0.60 -3.17 -28.50
C ALA A 451 0.62 -3.41 -30.02
N ASP A 452 1.07 -2.43 -30.82
CA ASP A 452 1.18 -2.55 -32.28
C ASP A 452 2.61 -2.94 -32.74
N SER A 453 3.52 -3.22 -31.80
CA SER A 453 4.91 -3.64 -32.04
C SER A 453 5.09 -5.15 -31.79
N ALA A 454 6.29 -5.68 -32.02
CA ALA A 454 6.54 -7.11 -31.87
C ALA A 454 6.34 -7.61 -30.42
N PHE A 455 5.70 -8.77 -30.26
CA PHE A 455 5.69 -9.55 -29.02
C PHE A 455 6.47 -10.84 -29.25
N VAL A 456 7.69 -10.91 -28.72
CA VAL A 456 8.59 -12.05 -28.92
C VAL A 456 8.56 -12.93 -27.69
N VAL A 457 8.09 -14.17 -27.86
CA VAL A 457 8.04 -15.18 -26.81
C VAL A 457 9.30 -16.02 -26.84
N VAL A 458 9.91 -16.22 -25.67
CA VAL A 458 11.04 -17.13 -25.49
C VAL A 458 10.74 -18.04 -24.31
N ASP A 459 10.54 -19.32 -24.62
CA ASP A 459 10.50 -20.37 -23.61
C ASP A 459 11.95 -20.77 -23.28
N CYS A 460 12.42 -20.32 -22.10
CA CYS A 460 13.80 -20.54 -21.67
C CYS A 460 14.11 -22.01 -21.42
N ALA A 461 13.10 -22.85 -21.15
CA ALA A 461 13.28 -24.28 -20.91
C ALA A 461 13.55 -25.07 -22.20
N THR A 462 13.14 -24.54 -23.35
CA THR A 462 13.28 -25.22 -24.66
C THR A 462 14.53 -24.83 -25.42
N LEU A 463 15.27 -23.82 -24.97
CA LEU A 463 16.50 -23.36 -25.61
C LEU A 463 17.59 -24.45 -25.47
N PRO A 464 18.18 -24.92 -26.59
CA PRO A 464 19.28 -25.88 -26.52
C PRO A 464 20.47 -25.25 -25.77
N GLU A 465 20.95 -25.90 -24.72
CA GLU A 465 21.95 -25.32 -23.79
C GLU A 465 23.19 -24.75 -24.51
N GLY A 466 23.71 -25.47 -25.51
CA GLY A 466 24.88 -25.04 -26.30
C GLY A 466 24.62 -23.91 -27.31
N LEU A 467 23.36 -23.56 -27.57
CA LEU A 467 22.96 -22.54 -28.54
C LEU A 467 22.12 -21.41 -27.91
N ALA A 468 21.71 -21.53 -26.65
CA ALA A 468 20.84 -20.58 -25.97
C ALA A 468 21.35 -19.14 -26.05
N GLU A 469 22.66 -18.92 -25.95
CA GLU A 469 23.24 -17.59 -26.13
C GLU A 469 23.08 -17.04 -27.55
N ALA A 470 23.36 -17.88 -28.56
CA ALA A 470 23.27 -17.50 -29.96
C ALA A 470 21.82 -17.27 -30.43
N GLU A 471 20.87 -18.03 -29.87
CA GLU A 471 19.43 -17.84 -30.14
C GLU A 471 18.91 -16.55 -29.48
N LEU A 472 19.22 -16.32 -28.19
CA LEU A 472 18.78 -15.11 -27.48
C LEU A 472 19.44 -13.84 -27.98
N PHE A 473 20.77 -13.81 -28.02
CA PHE A 473 21.56 -12.62 -28.28
C PHE A 473 22.06 -12.50 -29.72
N GLY A 474 21.84 -13.51 -30.57
CA GLY A 474 22.36 -13.54 -31.93
C GLY A 474 23.83 -13.98 -31.99
N ALA A 475 24.30 -14.30 -33.20
CA ALA A 475 25.67 -14.75 -33.44
C ALA A 475 26.20 -14.19 -34.76
N ALA A 476 27.48 -13.81 -34.76
CA ALA A 476 28.17 -13.47 -36.00
C ALA A 476 28.54 -14.75 -36.78
N ARG A 477 28.64 -14.64 -38.11
CA ARG A 477 29.17 -15.73 -38.95
C ARG A 477 30.55 -16.15 -38.44
N GLY A 478 30.73 -17.46 -38.21
CA GLY A 478 31.98 -18.03 -37.69
C GLY A 478 32.14 -18.00 -36.17
N ALA A 479 31.12 -17.57 -35.41
CA ALA A 479 31.19 -17.51 -33.94
C ALA A 479 31.31 -18.90 -33.25
N PHE A 480 30.82 -19.96 -33.89
CA PHE A 480 30.92 -21.35 -33.43
C PHE A 480 30.78 -22.33 -34.63
N SER A 481 31.11 -23.61 -34.41
CA SER A 481 30.97 -24.67 -35.42
C SER A 481 29.50 -24.82 -35.84
N GLY A 482 29.16 -24.37 -37.05
CA GLY A 482 27.78 -24.33 -37.56
C GLY A 482 27.19 -22.92 -37.76
N ALA A 483 27.89 -21.86 -37.36
CA ALA A 483 27.50 -20.47 -37.61
C ALA A 483 27.83 -20.03 -39.06
N VAL A 484 27.16 -20.62 -40.04
CA VAL A 484 27.41 -20.39 -41.48
C VAL A 484 26.92 -19.01 -41.96
N ALA A 485 26.02 -18.37 -41.23
CA ALA A 485 25.47 -17.04 -41.49
C ALA A 485 25.28 -16.24 -40.20
N ASP A 486 25.17 -14.92 -40.32
CA ASP A 486 24.82 -14.03 -39.21
C ASP A 486 23.39 -14.31 -38.72
N ARG A 487 23.21 -14.37 -37.40
CA ARG A 487 21.92 -14.45 -36.73
C ARG A 487 21.69 -13.19 -35.90
N ALA A 488 20.52 -12.57 -36.04
CA ALA A 488 20.16 -11.37 -35.30
C ALA A 488 19.86 -11.66 -33.82
N GLY A 489 19.24 -12.80 -33.52
CA GLY A 489 18.81 -13.19 -32.18
C GLY A 489 17.39 -12.75 -31.83
N LEU A 490 16.79 -13.41 -30.84
CA LEU A 490 15.42 -13.17 -30.38
C LEU A 490 15.27 -11.81 -29.71
N ILE A 491 16.33 -11.32 -29.02
CA ILE A 491 16.33 -9.97 -28.46
C ILE A 491 16.18 -8.94 -29.57
N ALA A 492 16.95 -9.05 -30.66
CA ALA A 492 16.84 -8.11 -31.79
C ALA A 492 15.43 -8.05 -32.39
N ALA A 493 14.72 -9.17 -32.42
CA ALA A 493 13.35 -9.24 -32.94
C ALA A 493 12.33 -8.50 -32.06
N ALA A 494 12.67 -8.22 -30.80
CA ALA A 494 11.80 -7.53 -29.85
C ALA A 494 12.01 -6.00 -29.80
N ASP A 495 12.88 -5.45 -30.67
CA ASP A 495 13.16 -4.01 -30.67
C ASP A 495 11.90 -3.18 -30.96
N GLY A 496 11.68 -2.13 -30.16
CA GLY A 496 10.43 -1.35 -30.12
C GLY A 496 9.24 -2.06 -29.45
N GLY A 497 9.34 -3.37 -29.22
CA GLY A 497 8.26 -4.24 -28.74
C GLY A 497 8.44 -4.76 -27.31
N THR A 498 7.96 -5.98 -27.08
CA THR A 498 8.06 -6.69 -25.79
C THR A 498 8.74 -8.04 -25.98
N LEU A 499 9.72 -8.33 -25.14
CA LEU A 499 10.34 -9.65 -24.99
C LEU A 499 9.74 -10.35 -23.77
N PHE A 500 9.05 -11.46 -23.99
CA PHE A 500 8.53 -12.33 -22.95
C PHE A 500 9.45 -13.53 -22.73
N LEU A 501 9.93 -13.70 -21.50
CA LEU A 501 10.82 -14.78 -21.07
C LEU A 501 10.05 -15.72 -20.14
N ASP A 502 9.56 -16.84 -20.68
CA ASP A 502 8.90 -17.86 -19.87
C ASP A 502 9.92 -18.81 -19.24
N GLU A 503 9.60 -19.26 -18.03
CA GLU A 503 10.47 -20.06 -17.16
C GLU A 503 11.92 -19.52 -17.10
N LEU A 504 12.05 -18.19 -16.90
CA LEU A 504 13.34 -17.49 -16.81
C LEU A 504 14.42 -18.20 -15.98
N PRO A 505 14.10 -18.82 -14.82
CA PRO A 505 15.12 -19.48 -13.99
C PRO A 505 15.78 -20.70 -14.65
N GLU A 506 15.30 -21.19 -15.80
CA GLU A 506 15.97 -22.23 -16.59
C GLU A 506 17.21 -21.69 -17.34
N LEU A 507 17.34 -20.37 -17.48
CA LEU A 507 18.56 -19.79 -18.05
C LEU A 507 19.76 -20.01 -17.12
N SER A 508 20.90 -20.36 -17.72
CA SER A 508 22.17 -20.43 -16.98
C SER A 508 22.52 -19.09 -16.32
N LEU A 509 23.24 -19.13 -15.20
CA LEU A 509 23.66 -17.92 -14.48
C LEU A 509 24.49 -16.95 -15.34
N ALA A 510 25.20 -17.47 -16.35
CA ALA A 510 25.94 -16.66 -17.30
C ALA A 510 25.00 -15.87 -18.23
N LEU A 511 23.95 -16.51 -18.74
CA LEU A 511 22.92 -15.86 -19.56
C LEU A 511 22.12 -14.85 -18.74
N GLN A 512 21.76 -15.19 -17.50
CA GLN A 512 21.14 -14.27 -16.56
C GLN A 512 21.99 -12.99 -16.33
N ALA A 513 23.32 -13.12 -16.26
CA ALA A 513 24.21 -11.97 -16.13
C ALA A 513 24.23 -11.09 -17.40
N LYS A 514 24.13 -11.69 -18.59
CA LYS A 514 24.01 -10.94 -19.85
C LYS A 514 22.67 -10.23 -19.97
N LEU A 515 21.59 -10.90 -19.56
CA LEU A 515 20.25 -10.32 -19.51
C LEU A 515 20.17 -9.14 -18.52
N LEU A 516 20.86 -9.25 -17.37
CA LEU A 516 20.99 -8.14 -16.43
C LEU A 516 21.64 -6.90 -17.07
N ARG A 517 22.71 -7.08 -17.87
CA ARG A 517 23.34 -5.98 -18.60
C ARG A 517 22.41 -5.37 -19.63
N LEU A 518 21.68 -6.21 -20.38
CA LEU A 518 20.65 -5.75 -21.31
C LEU A 518 19.61 -4.84 -20.60
N LEU A 519 19.09 -5.28 -19.46
CA LEU A 519 18.11 -4.53 -18.66
C LEU A 519 18.67 -3.22 -18.08
N GLN A 520 19.96 -3.17 -17.77
CA GLN A 520 20.59 -1.99 -17.16
C GLN A 520 21.02 -0.95 -18.20
N GLU A 521 21.57 -1.42 -19.33
CA GLU A 521 22.26 -0.59 -20.31
C GLU A 521 21.45 -0.38 -21.60
N GLY A 522 20.36 -1.14 -21.80
CA GLY A 522 19.58 -1.11 -23.05
C GLY A 522 20.42 -1.55 -24.27
N SER A 523 21.44 -2.38 -24.03
CA SER A 523 22.36 -2.82 -25.08
C SER A 523 22.97 -4.21 -24.80
N TYR A 524 23.41 -4.88 -25.87
CA TYR A 524 23.98 -6.23 -25.83
C TYR A 524 25.00 -6.45 -26.95
N ARG A 525 25.64 -7.62 -26.97
CA ARG A 525 26.56 -8.07 -28.03
C ARG A 525 26.16 -9.45 -28.51
N ARG A 526 26.33 -9.71 -29.81
CA ARG A 526 26.17 -11.05 -30.38
C ARG A 526 27.37 -11.93 -30.03
N VAL A 527 27.17 -13.24 -30.06
CA VAL A 527 28.26 -14.21 -29.92
C VAL A 527 29.28 -13.99 -31.05
N GLY A 528 30.57 -13.89 -30.70
CA GLY A 528 31.64 -13.66 -31.68
C GLY A 528 31.74 -12.23 -32.22
N GLU A 529 30.98 -11.27 -31.66
CA GLU A 529 30.98 -9.86 -32.07
C GLU A 529 31.37 -8.95 -30.89
N ASN A 530 32.26 -7.97 -31.14
CA ASN A 530 32.62 -6.96 -30.13
C ASN A 530 31.79 -5.68 -30.21
N GLN A 531 30.99 -5.52 -31.27
CA GLN A 531 30.11 -4.37 -31.47
C GLN A 531 28.93 -4.41 -30.49
N LEU A 532 28.75 -3.30 -29.78
CA LEU A 532 27.59 -3.09 -28.90
C LEU A 532 26.36 -2.71 -29.74
N ARG A 533 25.22 -3.31 -29.45
CA ARG A 533 23.94 -3.08 -30.11
C ARG A 533 22.95 -2.56 -29.09
N SER A 534 22.32 -1.43 -29.36
CA SER A 534 21.25 -0.88 -28.49
C SER A 534 19.89 -1.44 -28.91
N ILE A 535 18.99 -1.55 -27.95
CA ILE A 535 17.62 -2.00 -28.16
C ILE A 535 16.70 -1.29 -27.17
N ASP A 536 15.50 -0.93 -27.64
CA ASP A 536 14.42 -0.44 -26.80
C ASP A 536 13.31 -1.50 -26.74
N ALA A 537 13.45 -2.47 -25.84
CA ALA A 537 12.47 -3.55 -25.64
C ALA A 537 11.96 -3.58 -24.19
N ARG A 538 10.65 -3.76 -24.02
CA ARG A 538 10.07 -4.04 -22.71
C ARG A 538 10.30 -5.51 -22.34
N ILE A 539 10.71 -5.80 -21.11
CA ILE A 539 10.92 -7.17 -20.66
C ILE A 539 9.76 -7.63 -19.76
N VAL A 540 9.17 -8.77 -20.07
CA VAL A 540 8.23 -9.50 -19.20
C VAL A 540 8.85 -10.87 -18.92
N ALA A 541 8.93 -11.28 -17.66
CA ALA A 541 9.46 -12.57 -17.28
C ALA A 541 8.42 -13.39 -16.51
N ALA A 542 8.51 -14.71 -16.60
CA ALA A 542 7.63 -15.62 -15.88
C ALA A 542 8.40 -16.77 -15.22
N THR A 543 7.82 -17.31 -14.15
CA THR A 543 8.32 -18.49 -13.43
C THR A 543 7.18 -19.21 -12.72
N ASN A 544 7.24 -20.54 -12.66
CA ASN A 544 6.38 -21.34 -11.80
C ASN A 544 6.95 -21.63 -10.41
N ARG A 545 8.20 -21.25 -10.16
CA ARG A 545 8.92 -21.46 -8.89
C ARG A 545 8.97 -20.17 -8.08
N ASP A 546 8.97 -20.32 -6.75
CA ASP A 546 9.12 -19.23 -5.78
C ASP A 546 10.44 -18.46 -6.00
N PRO A 547 10.39 -17.18 -6.41
CA PRO A 547 11.60 -16.40 -6.70
C PRO A 547 12.53 -16.26 -5.51
N GLU A 548 11.98 -16.15 -4.30
CA GLU A 548 12.74 -16.06 -3.05
C GLU A 548 13.54 -17.35 -2.79
N GLY A 549 12.93 -18.52 -2.94
CA GLY A 549 13.62 -19.82 -2.89
C GLY A 549 14.66 -20.01 -4.02
N LEU A 550 14.38 -19.50 -5.23
CA LEU A 550 15.33 -19.56 -6.34
C LEU A 550 16.59 -18.70 -6.11
N MET A 551 16.43 -17.54 -5.48
CA MET A 551 17.57 -16.72 -5.05
C MET A 551 18.37 -17.40 -3.95
N ALA A 552 17.69 -17.98 -2.96
CA ALA A 552 18.34 -18.68 -1.85
C ALA A 552 19.15 -19.90 -2.32
N SER A 553 18.63 -20.65 -3.31
CA SER A 553 19.33 -21.79 -3.92
C SER A 553 20.41 -21.40 -4.93
N GLY A 554 20.56 -20.12 -5.24
CA GLY A 554 21.53 -19.63 -6.23
C GLY A 554 21.14 -19.91 -7.69
N THR A 555 19.92 -20.37 -7.94
CA THR A 555 19.38 -20.65 -9.29
C THR A 555 19.00 -19.35 -10.02
N LEU A 556 18.57 -18.33 -9.27
CA LEU A 556 18.23 -17.00 -9.80
C LEU A 556 19.14 -15.93 -9.20
N LYS A 557 19.74 -15.09 -10.04
CA LYS A 557 20.56 -13.96 -9.58
C LYS A 557 19.70 -12.89 -8.88
N PRO A 558 20.00 -12.52 -7.62
CA PRO A 558 19.24 -11.49 -6.90
C PRO A 558 19.19 -10.14 -7.64
N ASP A 559 20.30 -9.73 -8.26
CA ASP A 559 20.37 -8.46 -9.00
C ASP A 559 19.48 -8.47 -10.25
N LEU A 560 19.34 -9.62 -10.92
CA LEU A 560 18.44 -9.79 -12.05
C LEU A 560 16.99 -9.76 -11.59
N PHE A 561 16.67 -10.49 -10.54
CA PHE A 561 15.35 -10.51 -9.94
C PHE A 561 14.86 -9.10 -9.58
N TYR A 562 15.64 -8.32 -8.83
CA TYR A 562 15.22 -6.98 -8.42
C TYR A 562 15.05 -6.00 -9.59
N ARG A 563 15.68 -6.25 -10.74
CA ARG A 563 15.47 -5.46 -11.96
C ARG A 563 14.22 -5.86 -12.71
N LEU A 564 13.84 -7.13 -12.66
CA LEU A 564 12.63 -7.66 -13.28
C LEU A 564 11.37 -7.41 -12.44
N ASP A 565 11.52 -7.28 -11.12
CA ASP A 565 10.45 -7.08 -10.14
C ASP A 565 9.91 -5.63 -10.10
N GLY A 566 9.72 -5.02 -11.27
CA GLY A 566 9.10 -3.69 -11.40
C GLY A 566 7.59 -3.76 -11.15
N HIS A 567 6.92 -4.70 -11.81
CA HIS A 567 5.55 -5.11 -11.53
C HIS A 567 5.48 -6.61 -11.26
N ARG A 568 5.12 -7.02 -10.05
CA ARG A 568 4.89 -8.43 -9.74
C ARG A 568 3.43 -8.81 -9.87
N LEU A 569 3.14 -9.79 -10.72
CA LEU A 569 1.82 -10.40 -10.86
C LEU A 569 1.91 -11.83 -10.34
N VAL A 570 1.02 -12.18 -9.40
CA VAL A 570 0.91 -13.53 -8.84
C VAL A 570 -0.42 -14.12 -9.29
N LEU A 571 -0.38 -15.27 -9.97
CA LEU A 571 -1.52 -15.96 -10.57
C LEU A 571 -1.97 -17.16 -9.73
#